data_AF-A0AAD6QDB8-F1
#
_entry.id   AF-A0AAD6QDB8-F1
#
_cell.length_a   1.000
_cell.length_b   1.000
_cell.length_c   1.000
_cell.angle_alpha   90.00
_cell.angle_beta   90.00
_cell.angle_gamma   90.00
#
_symmetry.space_group_name_H-M   'P 1'
#
loop_
_entity.id
_entity.type
_entity.pdbx_description
1 polymer ?
#
loop_
_entity_poly.entity_id
_entity_poly.type
_entity_poly.pdbx_seq_one_letter_code
_entity_poly.pdbx_strand_id
1 'polypeptide(L)'
;MPPIWAISVEDGLQLGKALMATITLLHASLEFKYNSRSIDGVCPIAHGISAAVDPSTEIIYSKNPDADFVKSNNFSYAIVVVGETPYAETAGDSLNLTIAEPGPRTILNVRGNVKCVVVTVSGRPVVIEPYESIIDALVAAWLPGTEGQGVADVLFGDDGFTGKLPRKEERALDKF
;
A
#
# COMPACT_ATOMS: atom_id res chain seq x y z
N MET A 1 -5.39 -23.32 -18.42
CA MET A 1 -5.89 -22.46 -17.34
C MET A 1 -4.88 -22.52 -16.20
N PRO A 2 -4.03 -21.51 -16.00
CA PRO A 2 -3.16 -21.49 -14.84
C PRO A 2 -3.93 -21.00 -13.59
N PRO A 3 -3.54 -21.47 -12.40
CA PRO A 3 -4.19 -21.13 -11.13
C PRO A 3 -3.96 -19.66 -10.76
N ILE A 4 -4.93 -19.12 -10.04
CA ILE A 4 -5.07 -17.72 -9.62
C ILE A 4 -4.06 -17.45 -8.50
N TRP A 5 -3.00 -16.71 -8.83
CA TRP A 5 -2.02 -16.18 -7.88
C TRP A 5 -2.63 -14.98 -7.16
N ALA A 6 -2.56 -14.98 -5.83
CA ALA A 6 -2.91 -13.82 -5.01
C ALA A 6 -1.94 -13.73 -3.83
N ILE A 7 -0.69 -13.46 -4.20
CA ILE A 7 0.20 -12.39 -3.73
C ILE A 7 1.06 -12.17 -4.98
N SER A 8 0.79 -11.13 -5.78
CA SER A 8 1.68 -10.77 -6.89
C SER A 8 2.76 -9.85 -6.31
N VAL A 9 3.77 -10.47 -5.71
CA VAL A 9 5.12 -9.97 -5.87
C VAL A 9 5.58 -10.63 -7.16
N GLU A 10 5.63 -9.90 -8.28
CA GLU A 10 6.33 -10.44 -9.45
C GLU A 10 7.78 -10.69 -9.00
N ASP A 11 8.14 -11.97 -8.91
CA ASP A 11 9.46 -12.50 -8.55
C ASP A 11 10.11 -11.90 -7.29
N GLY A 12 9.72 -12.40 -6.10
CA GLY A 12 10.64 -12.45 -4.94
C GLY A 12 11.21 -11.11 -4.47
N LEU A 13 10.57 -9.99 -4.78
CA LEU A 13 10.99 -8.65 -4.35
C LEU A 13 10.73 -8.48 -2.84
N GLN A 14 11.62 -9.02 -2.02
CA GLN A 14 11.87 -8.45 -0.70
C GLN A 14 12.58 -7.11 -0.93
N LEU A 15 12.06 -6.03 -0.35
CA LEU A 15 12.76 -4.76 -0.38
C LEU A 15 14.03 -4.93 0.46
N GLY A 16 15.19 -4.97 -0.20
CA GLY A 16 16.47 -5.11 0.48
C GLY A 16 16.69 -3.97 1.46
N LYS A 17 17.13 -4.30 2.68
CA LYS A 17 17.36 -3.34 3.78
C LYS A 17 18.50 -2.35 3.55
N ALA A 18 19.27 -2.47 2.46
CA ALA A 18 20.52 -1.73 2.25
C ALA A 18 20.60 -0.96 0.93
N LEU A 19 21.27 0.20 1.05
CA LEU A 19 21.76 1.18 0.07
C LEU A 19 20.79 2.30 -0.39
N MET A 20 21.05 3.50 0.17
CA MET A 20 20.89 4.83 -0.44
C MET A 20 19.58 5.01 -1.24
N ALA A 21 18.46 4.67 -0.63
CA ALA A 21 17.17 4.66 -1.29
C ALA A 21 16.26 5.71 -0.65
N THR A 22 15.99 6.81 -1.33
CA THR A 22 14.89 7.69 -0.92
C THR A 22 13.58 6.92 -1.11
N ILE A 23 12.86 6.63 -0.02
CA ILE A 23 11.57 5.94 -0.02
C ILE A 23 10.48 7.00 0.01
N THR A 24 9.61 7.01 -1.00
CA THR A 24 8.37 7.79 -0.89
C THR A 24 7.28 6.96 -0.26
N LEU A 25 6.79 7.38 0.91
CA LEU A 25 5.60 6.85 1.55
C LEU A 25 4.41 7.71 1.17
N LEU A 26 3.50 7.09 0.40
CA LEU A 26 2.42 7.78 -0.27
C LEU A 26 1.08 7.33 0.28
N HIS A 27 0.50 8.16 1.15
CA HIS A 27 -0.70 7.82 1.91
C HIS A 27 -1.92 8.49 1.29
N ALA A 28 -2.64 7.79 0.42
CA ALA A 28 -3.88 8.31 -0.13
C ALA A 28 -5.09 7.67 0.57
N SER A 29 -5.74 8.49 1.41
CA SER A 29 -7.11 8.36 1.91
C SER A 29 -7.45 7.59 3.19
N LEU A 30 -6.49 7.13 4.01
CA LEU A 30 -6.83 6.72 5.39
C LEU A 30 -6.57 7.87 6.37
N GLU A 31 -7.44 8.87 6.39
CA GLU A 31 -7.52 9.74 7.56
C GLU A 31 -8.24 9.00 8.69
N PHE A 32 -7.48 8.34 9.56
CA PHE A 32 -7.70 8.66 10.97
C PHE A 32 -7.18 10.09 11.13
N LYS A 33 -8.08 11.07 11.23
CA LYS A 33 -7.70 12.39 11.74
C LYS A 33 -7.15 12.18 13.15
N TYR A 34 -5.83 12.05 13.29
CA TYR A 34 -5.18 12.19 14.58
C TYR A 34 -3.97 13.08 14.42
N ASN A 35 -4.29 14.38 14.45
CA ASN A 35 -3.44 15.53 14.64
C ASN A 35 -2.16 15.21 15.45
N SER A 36 -1.03 14.94 14.79
CA SER A 36 0.37 14.97 15.29
C SER A 36 0.69 14.45 16.71
N ARG A 37 -0.24 13.76 17.36
CA ARG A 37 -0.12 13.16 18.68
C ARG A 37 0.04 11.68 18.45
N SER A 38 1.23 11.18 18.74
CA SER A 38 1.43 9.76 18.99
C SER A 38 0.34 9.31 19.98
N ILE A 39 -0.56 8.44 19.55
CA ILE A 39 -1.44 7.74 20.49
C ILE A 39 -0.55 6.65 21.09
N ASP A 40 -0.39 6.65 22.41
CA ASP A 40 0.41 5.63 23.09
C ASP A 40 -0.11 4.24 22.70
N GLY A 41 0.78 3.42 22.13
CA GLY A 41 0.44 2.06 21.67
C GLY A 41 -0.15 1.96 20.26
N VAL A 42 -0.08 3.00 19.41
CA VAL A 42 -0.45 2.90 17.99
C VAL A 42 0.78 3.12 17.10
N CYS A 43 1.05 2.16 16.21
CA CYS A 43 2.11 2.22 15.21
C CYS A 43 1.50 2.32 13.79
N PRO A 44 1.50 3.51 13.15
CA PRO A 44 1.12 3.63 11.74
C PRO A 44 2.08 2.85 10.83
N ILE A 45 1.60 2.36 9.66
CA ILE A 45 2.45 1.67 8.67
C ILE A 45 3.68 2.53 8.29
N ALA A 46 3.48 3.84 8.10
CA ALA A 46 4.56 4.80 7.89
C ALA A 46 5.66 4.71 8.97
N HIS A 47 5.26 4.67 10.24
CA HIS A 47 6.20 4.53 11.35
C HIS A 47 6.91 3.18 11.33
N GLY A 48 6.18 2.09 11.09
CA GLY A 48 6.78 0.75 10.98
C GLY A 48 7.82 0.67 9.87
N ILE A 49 7.55 1.30 8.72
CA ILE A 49 8.50 1.40 7.61
C ILE A 49 9.72 2.22 8.01
N SER A 50 9.53 3.38 8.68
CA SER A 50 10.66 4.15 9.22
C SER A 50 11.52 3.38 10.22
N ALA A 51 10.93 2.49 11.00
CA ALA A 51 11.66 1.67 11.98
C ALA A 51 12.39 0.48 11.34
N ALA A 52 11.89 -0.04 10.21
CA ALA A 52 12.43 -1.24 9.57
C ALA A 52 13.64 -0.98 8.65
N VAL A 53 13.76 0.23 8.10
CA VAL A 53 14.81 0.57 7.13
C VAL A 53 16.11 0.99 7.80
N ASP A 54 17.23 0.90 7.05
CA ASP A 54 18.53 1.34 7.55
C ASP A 54 18.50 2.84 7.91
N PRO A 55 19.13 3.28 9.02
CA PRO A 55 19.13 4.69 9.44
C PRO A 55 19.70 5.69 8.42
N SER A 56 20.48 5.22 7.44
CA SER A 56 20.98 6.04 6.33
C SER A 56 19.98 6.23 5.18
N THR A 57 18.86 5.50 5.23
CA THR A 57 17.77 5.58 4.26
C THR A 57 16.99 6.87 4.45
N GLU A 58 16.97 7.72 3.43
CA GLU A 58 16.12 8.90 3.44
C GLU A 58 14.66 8.50 3.19
N ILE A 59 13.75 9.03 4.00
CA ILE A 59 12.33 8.73 3.87
C ILE A 59 11.58 10.04 3.63
N ILE A 60 10.86 10.11 2.52
CA ILE A 60 10.05 11.25 2.15
C ILE A 60 8.58 10.86 2.21
N TYR A 61 7.82 11.60 3.03
CA TYR A 61 6.38 11.41 3.16
C TYR A 61 5.64 12.40 2.28
N SER A 62 4.76 11.93 1.41
CA SER A 62 3.89 12.79 0.62
C SER A 62 2.50 12.18 0.49
N LYS A 63 1.46 12.91 0.87
CA LYS A 63 0.09 12.32 0.89
C LYS A 63 -0.44 12.02 -0.51
N ASN A 64 -0.15 12.88 -1.47
CA ASN A 64 -0.63 12.77 -2.85
C ASN A 64 0.32 13.57 -3.77
N PRO A 65 1.51 13.03 -4.09
CA PRO A 65 2.45 13.67 -4.98
C PRO A 65 1.88 13.71 -6.40
N ASP A 66 2.28 14.72 -7.15
CA ASP A 66 2.16 14.70 -8.60
C ASP A 66 3.34 13.93 -9.22
N ALA A 67 3.23 13.63 -10.51
CA ALA A 67 4.25 12.90 -11.25
C ALA A 67 5.59 13.65 -11.32
N ASP A 68 5.57 14.99 -11.30
CA ASP A 68 6.80 15.79 -11.42
C ASP A 68 7.62 15.74 -10.13
N PHE A 69 6.96 15.74 -8.97
CA PHE A 69 7.58 15.44 -7.68
C PHE A 69 8.25 14.06 -7.69
N VAL A 70 7.56 13.02 -8.18
CA VAL A 70 8.13 11.67 -8.22
C VAL A 70 9.36 11.60 -9.14
N LYS A 71 9.29 12.23 -10.33
CA LYS A 71 10.40 12.25 -11.29
C LYS A 71 11.63 13.03 -10.81
N SER A 72 11.41 14.14 -10.11
CA SER A 72 12.50 15.05 -9.72
C SER A 72 13.34 14.57 -8.53
N ASN A 73 12.82 13.65 -7.73
CA ASN A 73 13.46 13.23 -6.46
C ASN A 73 14.22 11.89 -6.55
N ASN A 74 14.38 11.31 -7.74
CA ASN A 74 15.22 10.13 -8.02
C ASN A 74 15.08 8.99 -6.99
N PHE A 75 13.83 8.68 -6.62
CA PHE A 75 13.47 7.65 -5.64
C PHE A 75 13.90 6.25 -6.11
N SER A 76 14.29 5.38 -5.17
CA SER A 76 14.63 3.99 -5.51
C SER A 76 13.39 3.10 -5.62
N TYR A 77 12.44 3.28 -4.72
CA TYR A 77 11.12 2.66 -4.74
C TYR A 77 10.12 3.54 -3.98
N ALA A 78 8.84 3.38 -4.30
CA ALA A 78 7.74 4.02 -3.61
C ALA A 78 6.82 2.97 -3.00
N ILE A 79 6.36 3.23 -1.77
CA ILE A 79 5.34 2.44 -1.10
C ILE A 79 4.08 3.30 -1.04
N VAL A 80 3.07 2.87 -1.80
CA VAL A 80 1.79 3.59 -1.95
C VAL A 80 0.73 2.89 -1.10
N VAL A 81 0.36 3.50 0.02
CA VAL A 81 -0.68 3.02 0.93
C VAL A 81 -2.01 3.68 0.57
N VAL A 82 -2.96 2.88 0.12
CA VAL A 82 -4.29 3.31 -0.35
C VAL A 82 -5.37 2.40 0.22
N GLY A 83 -6.63 2.81 0.18
CA GLY A 83 -7.68 1.97 0.73
C GLY A 83 -9.08 2.53 0.70
N GLU A 84 -9.96 1.84 1.41
CA GLU A 84 -11.30 2.31 1.76
C GLU A 84 -11.22 3.26 2.96
N THR A 85 -12.14 4.21 3.04
CA THR A 85 -12.35 4.98 4.29
C THR A 85 -13.02 4.11 5.35
N PRO A 86 -12.79 4.33 6.66
CA PRO A 86 -13.49 3.57 7.70
C PRO A 86 -15.02 3.62 7.56
N TYR A 87 -15.68 2.48 7.72
CA TYR A 87 -17.13 2.36 7.66
C TYR A 87 -17.64 1.31 8.67
N ALA A 88 -18.93 1.37 8.98
CA ALA A 88 -19.62 0.35 9.77
C ALA A 88 -21.04 0.15 9.25
N GLU A 89 -21.53 -1.10 9.29
CA GLU A 89 -22.90 -1.47 8.93
C GLU A 89 -23.30 -0.93 7.53
N THR A 90 -24.46 -0.28 7.41
CA THR A 90 -25.00 0.26 6.15
C THR A 90 -24.12 1.33 5.52
N ALA A 91 -23.27 2.01 6.31
CA ALA A 91 -22.32 2.97 5.74
C ALA A 91 -21.24 2.29 4.88
N GLY A 92 -21.06 0.97 5.01
CA GLY A 92 -20.18 0.17 4.18
C GLY A 92 -20.82 -0.33 2.88
N ASP A 93 -22.13 -0.18 2.69
CA ASP A 93 -22.79 -0.68 1.48
C ASP A 93 -22.29 0.08 0.25
N SER A 94 -21.77 -0.67 -0.73
CA SER A 94 -21.16 -0.10 -1.93
C SER A 94 -21.41 -1.02 -3.12
N LEU A 95 -21.89 -0.43 -4.21
CA LEU A 95 -22.10 -1.12 -5.49
C LEU A 95 -20.85 -1.14 -6.36
N ASN A 96 -19.82 -0.34 -6.02
CA ASN A 96 -18.67 -0.14 -6.87
C ASN A 96 -17.37 -0.75 -6.30
N LEU A 97 -17.28 -1.06 -5.00
CA LEU A 97 -16.08 -1.66 -4.36
C LEU A 97 -14.73 -1.08 -4.83
N THR A 98 -14.64 0.23 -5.08
CA THR A 98 -13.44 0.90 -5.58
C THR A 98 -12.63 1.52 -4.44
N ILE A 99 -11.31 1.61 -4.63
CA ILE A 99 -10.41 2.38 -3.75
C ILE A 99 -10.83 3.86 -3.77
N ALA A 100 -10.83 4.50 -2.61
CA ALA A 100 -11.21 5.91 -2.50
C ALA A 100 -10.15 6.84 -3.12
N GLU A 101 -10.60 7.91 -3.80
CA GLU A 101 -9.72 9.01 -4.18
C GLU A 101 -9.09 9.65 -2.92
N PRO A 102 -7.83 10.12 -2.97
CA PRO A 102 -6.97 10.24 -4.15
C PRO A 102 -6.19 8.97 -4.54
N GLY A 103 -6.53 7.79 -4.01
CA GLY A 103 -5.74 6.56 -4.15
C GLY A 103 -5.40 6.18 -5.59
N PRO A 104 -6.40 5.98 -6.47
CA PRO A 104 -6.18 5.75 -7.90
C PRO A 104 -5.23 6.77 -8.53
N ARG A 105 -5.47 8.06 -8.29
CA ARG A 105 -4.63 9.14 -8.83
C ARG A 105 -3.19 9.08 -8.31
N THR A 106 -3.00 8.77 -7.03
CA THR A 106 -1.67 8.61 -6.44
C THR A 106 -0.92 7.45 -7.08
N ILE A 107 -1.56 6.28 -7.25
CA ILE A 107 -0.95 5.14 -7.97
C ILE A 107 -0.54 5.58 -9.38
N LEU A 108 -1.43 6.27 -10.09
CA LEU A 108 -1.20 6.73 -11.46
C LEU A 108 -0.06 7.75 -11.59
N ASN A 109 0.14 8.61 -10.59
CA ASN A 109 1.22 9.60 -10.57
C ASN A 109 2.59 8.97 -10.29
N VAL A 110 2.61 7.88 -9.53
CA VAL A 110 3.84 7.20 -9.09
C VAL A 110 4.32 6.21 -10.14
N ARG A 111 3.40 5.49 -10.78
CA ARG A 111 3.74 4.46 -11.78
C ARG A 111 4.68 4.99 -12.87
N GLY A 112 5.58 4.12 -13.33
CA GLY A 112 6.48 4.39 -14.45
C GLY A 112 7.59 5.42 -14.19
N ASN A 113 7.58 6.09 -13.03
CA ASN A 113 8.65 7.01 -12.60
C ASN A 113 9.59 6.35 -11.58
N VAL A 114 9.09 5.39 -10.82
CA VAL A 114 9.80 4.64 -9.78
C VAL A 114 9.14 3.27 -9.60
N LYS A 115 9.90 2.27 -9.11
CA LYS A 115 9.32 0.98 -8.68
C LYS A 115 8.25 1.22 -7.61
N CYS A 116 7.06 0.69 -7.81
CA CYS A 116 5.87 0.99 -7.02
C CYS A 116 5.30 -0.26 -6.37
N VAL A 117 5.33 -0.29 -5.03
CA VAL A 117 4.63 -1.30 -4.22
C VAL A 117 3.35 -0.68 -3.69
N VAL A 118 2.20 -1.24 -4.04
CA VAL A 118 0.90 -0.78 -3.54
C VAL A 118 0.45 -1.63 -2.36
N VAL A 119 0.14 -0.98 -1.24
CA VAL A 119 -0.45 -1.60 -0.05
C VAL A 119 -1.90 -1.13 0.06
N THR A 120 -2.85 -2.05 -0.12
CA THR A 120 -4.28 -1.76 0.01
C THR A 120 -4.78 -2.09 1.42
N VAL A 121 -5.42 -1.13 2.08
CA VAL A 121 -6.11 -1.29 3.37
C VAL A 121 -7.62 -1.24 3.12
N SER A 122 -8.28 -2.38 3.22
CA SER A 122 -9.70 -2.52 2.90
C SER A 122 -10.36 -3.60 3.75
N GLY A 123 -11.67 -3.47 4.00
CA GLY A 123 -12.42 -4.49 4.76
C GLY A 123 -12.84 -5.69 3.90
N ARG A 124 -12.58 -5.62 2.60
CA ARG A 124 -13.07 -6.54 1.57
C ARG A 124 -12.20 -6.45 0.31
N PRO A 125 -12.30 -7.43 -0.61
CA PRO A 125 -11.74 -7.27 -1.94
C PRO A 125 -12.27 -6.00 -2.61
N VAL A 126 -11.38 -5.25 -3.25
CA VAL A 126 -11.66 -4.02 -3.99
C VAL A 126 -11.13 -4.17 -5.42
N VAL A 127 -11.69 -3.40 -6.35
CA VAL A 127 -11.27 -3.44 -7.76
C VAL A 127 -9.84 -2.93 -7.90
N ILE A 128 -8.93 -3.82 -8.35
CA ILE A 128 -7.52 -3.51 -8.57
C ILE A 128 -7.05 -3.71 -10.03
N GLU A 129 -7.83 -4.40 -10.86
CA GLU A 129 -7.53 -4.67 -12.28
C GLU A 129 -6.95 -3.46 -13.05
N PRO A 130 -7.47 -2.22 -12.89
CA PRO A 130 -6.92 -1.06 -13.61
C PRO A 130 -5.47 -0.72 -13.29
N TYR A 131 -4.95 -1.23 -12.17
CA TYR A 131 -3.60 -0.95 -11.68
C TYR A 131 -2.65 -2.16 -11.74
N GLU A 132 -3.18 -3.39 -11.91
CA GLU A 132 -2.37 -4.62 -11.87
C GLU A 132 -1.18 -4.57 -12.85
N SER A 133 -1.38 -4.04 -14.06
CA SER A 133 -0.34 -4.02 -15.09
C SER A 133 0.66 -2.86 -14.95
N ILE A 134 0.55 -2.02 -13.93
CA ILE A 134 1.34 -0.77 -13.79
C ILE A 134 2.01 -0.63 -12.42
N ILE A 135 1.81 -1.60 -11.53
CA ILE A 135 2.44 -1.69 -10.21
C ILE A 135 3.41 -2.86 -10.22
N ASP A 136 4.50 -2.76 -9.48
CA ASP A 136 5.52 -3.82 -9.40
C ASP A 136 5.12 -4.89 -8.37
N ALA A 137 4.38 -4.51 -7.33
CA ALA A 137 3.84 -5.43 -6.34
C ALA A 137 2.55 -4.90 -5.70
N LEU A 138 1.70 -5.83 -5.25
CA LEU A 138 0.44 -5.55 -4.53
C LEU A 138 0.38 -6.32 -3.21
N VAL A 139 0.04 -5.62 -2.13
CA VAL A 139 -0.18 -6.19 -0.79
C VAL A 139 -1.58 -5.85 -0.30
N ALA A 140 -2.42 -6.87 -0.12
CA ALA A 140 -3.70 -6.74 0.56
C ALA A 140 -3.52 -6.83 2.09
N ALA A 141 -3.45 -5.68 2.76
CA ALA A 141 -3.22 -5.58 4.21
C ALA A 141 -4.51 -5.70 5.05
N TRP A 142 -5.67 -5.75 4.41
CA TRP A 142 -6.99 -5.76 5.06
C TRP A 142 -7.18 -4.58 6.01
N LEU A 143 -7.60 -4.82 7.25
CA LEU A 143 -7.67 -3.83 8.33
C LEU A 143 -6.63 -4.24 9.39
N PRO A 144 -5.36 -3.80 9.28
CA PRO A 144 -4.23 -4.37 10.05
C PRO A 144 -4.20 -3.97 11.54
N GLY A 145 -5.15 -3.16 12.01
CA GLY A 145 -5.21 -2.72 13.41
C GLY A 145 -4.15 -1.67 13.76
N THR A 146 -3.66 -1.70 15.00
CA THR A 146 -2.73 -0.70 15.55
C THR A 146 -1.27 -1.00 15.30
N GLU A 147 -0.93 -2.22 14.89
CA GLU A 147 0.45 -2.72 14.77
C GLU A 147 0.96 -2.64 13.34
N GLY A 148 1.11 -1.43 12.80
CA GLY A 148 1.62 -1.19 11.44
C GLY A 148 3.03 -1.72 11.18
N GLN A 149 3.80 -2.04 12.23
CA GLN A 149 5.09 -2.73 12.14
C GLN A 149 4.97 -4.08 11.42
N GLY A 150 3.90 -4.85 11.68
CA GLY A 150 3.72 -6.15 11.04
C GLY A 150 3.60 -6.08 9.51
N VAL A 151 3.15 -4.94 8.97
CA VAL A 151 3.18 -4.70 7.51
C VAL A 151 4.61 -4.45 7.02
N ALA A 152 5.42 -3.71 7.79
CA ALA A 152 6.80 -3.45 7.44
C ALA A 152 7.67 -4.73 7.53
N ASP A 153 7.45 -5.58 8.53
CA ASP A 153 8.22 -6.82 8.74
C ASP A 153 8.18 -7.74 7.51
N VAL A 154 7.00 -7.88 6.88
CA VAL A 154 6.86 -8.67 5.65
C VAL A 154 7.35 -7.95 4.39
N LEU A 155 7.22 -6.62 4.33
CA LEU A 155 7.69 -5.83 3.18
C LEU A 155 9.22 -5.83 3.05
N PHE A 156 9.93 -5.77 4.18
CA PHE A 156 11.40 -5.72 4.23
C PHE A 156 12.07 -7.08 4.52
N GLY A 157 11.27 -8.16 4.51
CA GLY A 157 11.79 -9.53 4.54
C GLY A 157 12.29 -10.02 5.90
N ASP A 158 11.84 -9.41 7.01
CA ASP A 158 12.02 -10.01 8.34
C ASP A 158 11.18 -11.28 8.49
N ASP A 159 9.99 -11.28 7.89
CA ASP A 159 9.13 -12.45 7.73
C ASP A 159 8.73 -12.65 6.26
N GLY A 160 8.44 -13.90 5.89
CA GLY A 160 7.92 -14.23 4.57
C GLY A 160 6.40 -14.05 4.46
N PHE A 161 5.91 -13.66 3.28
CA PHE A 161 4.47 -13.66 3.01
C PHE A 161 3.91 -15.10 3.03
N THR A 162 2.94 -15.36 3.90
CA THR A 162 2.26 -16.67 4.03
C THR A 162 0.74 -16.59 3.89
N GLY A 163 0.19 -15.37 3.81
CA GLY A 163 -1.25 -15.13 3.69
C GLY A 163 -1.84 -15.77 2.44
N LYS A 164 -3.09 -16.21 2.54
CA LYS A 164 -3.90 -16.68 1.40
C LYS A 164 -5.23 -15.96 1.43
N LEU A 165 -5.74 -15.60 0.26
CA LEU A 165 -7.03 -14.91 0.18
C LEU A 165 -8.15 -15.77 0.80
N PRO A 166 -8.85 -15.25 1.83
CA PRO A 166 -10.00 -15.95 2.42
C PRO A 166 -11.28 -15.77 1.59
N ARG A 167 -11.27 -14.83 0.62
CA ARG A 167 -12.36 -14.55 -0.31
C ARG A 167 -11.81 -14.39 -1.73
N LYS A 168 -12.64 -14.71 -2.72
CA LYS A 168 -12.30 -14.46 -4.13
C LYS A 168 -12.01 -12.97 -4.32
N GLU A 169 -10.90 -12.68 -4.98
CA GLU A 169 -10.53 -11.31 -5.32
C GLU A 169 -11.49 -10.72 -6.33
N GLU A 170 -11.80 -9.43 -6.16
CA GLU A 170 -12.64 -8.74 -7.12
C GLU A 170 -11.80 -8.23 -8.28
N ARG A 171 -12.12 -8.69 -9.47
CA ARG A 171 -11.41 -8.26 -10.68
C ARG A 171 -12.18 -7.18 -11.42
N ALA A 172 -13.52 -7.24 -11.43
CA ALA A 172 -14.33 -6.33 -12.23
C ALA A 172 -15.71 -6.11 -11.63
N LEU A 173 -16.25 -4.91 -11.85
CA LEU A 173 -17.54 -4.46 -11.30
C LEU A 173 -18.75 -5.30 -11.72
N ASP A 174 -18.65 -6.07 -12.79
CA ASP A 174 -19.75 -6.81 -13.42
C ASP A 174 -20.01 -8.19 -12.81
N LYS A 175 -19.34 -8.54 -11.71
CA LYS A 175 -19.34 -9.91 -11.15
C LYS A 175 -20.14 -10.10 -9.86
N PHE A 176 -21.00 -9.15 -9.50
CA PHE A 176 -21.88 -9.20 -8.33
C PHE A 176 -23.28 -9.76 -8.63
#